data_AF-A0A2G6BC61-F1
#
_entry.id   AF-A0A2G6BC61-F1
#
_cell.length_a   1.000
_cell.length_b   1.000
_cell.length_c   1.000
_cell.angle_alpha   90.00
_cell.angle_beta   90.00
_cell.angle_gamma   90.00
#
_symmetry.space_group_name_H-M   'P 1'
#
loop_
_entity.id
_entity.type
_entity.pdbx_description
1 polymer ?
#
loop_
_entity_poly.entity_id
_entity_poly.type
_entity_poly.pdbx_seq_one_letter_code
_entity_poly.pdbx_strand_id
1 'polypeptide(L)' 'MENSVLWSKKFIPIYFVVAFLSFLLFYHYIQAHILSTLLIILPVTGVGIASIIFNSQRNKST' A
#
# COMPACT_ATOMS: atom_id res chain seq x y z
N MET A 1 -18.82 -3.98 -2.01
CA MET A 1 -17.46 -3.40 -1.85
C MET A 1 -17.25 -2.72 -0.49
N GLU A 2 -18.30 -2.30 0.22
CA GLU A 2 -18.20 -1.52 1.47
C GLU A 2 -17.61 -2.27 2.68
N ASN A 3 -17.60 -3.61 2.66
CA ASN A 3 -17.06 -4.46 3.72
C ASN A 3 -15.72 -5.14 3.35
N SER A 4 -15.10 -4.75 2.23
CA SER A 4 -13.80 -5.32 1.87
C SER A 4 -12.70 -4.73 2.73
N VAL A 5 -11.85 -5.61 3.29
CA VAL A 5 -10.66 -5.23 4.06
C VAL A 5 -9.76 -4.29 3.25
N LEU A 6 -9.74 -4.46 1.91
CA LEU A 6 -8.88 -3.68 1.04
C LEU A 6 -9.18 -2.17 1.08
N TRP A 7 -10.46 -1.81 1.26
CA TRP A 7 -10.95 -0.43 1.23
C TRP A 7 -11.21 0.13 2.63
N SER A 8 -10.89 -0.61 3.69
CA SER A 8 -11.09 -0.16 5.06
C SER A 8 -10.12 0.97 5.41
N LYS A 9 -10.64 2.08 5.94
CA LYS A 9 -9.82 3.22 6.40
C LYS A 9 -8.74 2.80 7.41
N LYS A 10 -9.05 1.80 8.24
CA LYS A 10 -8.11 1.26 9.25
C LYS A 10 -6.93 0.51 8.63
N PHE A 11 -7.08 0.00 7.41
CA PHE A 11 -6.05 -0.78 6.72
C PHE A 11 -5.12 0.09 5.87
N ILE A 12 -5.49 1.34 5.59
CA ILE A 12 -4.67 2.30 4.82
C ILE A 12 -3.24 2.42 5.35
N PRO A 13 -2.99 2.63 6.66
CA PRO A 13 -1.62 2.74 7.19
C PRO A 13 -0.82 1.46 6.99
N ILE A 14 -1.49 0.30 7.01
CA ILE A 14 -0.85 -1.02 6.95
C ILE A 14 -0.18 -1.22 5.60
N TYR A 15 -0.76 -0.73 4.50
CA TYR A 15 -0.12 -0.81 3.17
C TYR A 15 1.24 -0.12 3.14
N PHE A 16 1.34 1.08 3.74
CA PHE A 16 2.60 1.83 3.75
C PHE A 16 3.63 1.21 4.68
N VAL A 17 3.19 0.65 5.83
CA VAL A 17 4.07 -0.11 6.74
C VAL A 17 4.63 -1.34 6.04
N VAL A 18 3.78 -2.13 5.36
CA VAL A 18 4.20 -3.32 4.61
C VAL A 18 5.12 -2.95 3.45
N ALA A 19 4.82 -1.88 2.72
CA ALA A 19 5.68 -1.37 1.65
C ALA A 19 7.07 -0.96 2.17
N PHE A 20 7.14 -0.26 3.30
CA PHE A 20 8.38 0.15 3.92
C PHE A 20 9.20 -1.05 4.46
N LEU A 21 8.55 -1.99 5.15
CA LEU A 21 9.19 -3.21 5.62
C LEU A 21 9.72 -4.06 4.46
N SER A 22 8.94 -4.16 3.37
CA SER A 22 9.39 -4.87 2.16
C SER A 22 10.58 -4.16 1.52
N PHE A 23 10.60 -2.82 1.48
CA PHE A 23 11.76 -2.08 1.01
C PHE A 23 13.01 -2.36 1.84
N LEU A 24 12.91 -2.29 3.17
CA LEU A 24 14.03 -2.61 4.06
C LEU A 24 14.51 -4.05 3.84
N LEU A 25 13.59 -5.02 3.78
CA LEU A 25 13.95 -6.42 3.59
C LEU A 25 14.66 -6.64 2.25
N PHE A 26 14.06 -6.21 1.15
CA PHE A 26 14.58 -6.53 -0.18
C PHE A 26 15.78 -5.67 -0.57
N TYR A 27 15.71 -4.35 -0.38
CA TYR A 27 16.79 -3.46 -0.79
C TYR A 27 17.95 -3.44 0.20
N HIS A 28 17.68 -3.39 1.51
CA HIS A 28 18.75 -3.25 2.50
C HIS A 28 19.31 -4.61 2.96
N TYR A 29 18.44 -5.56 3.30
CA TYR A 29 18.89 -6.83 3.87
C TYR A 29 19.31 -7.85 2.81
N ILE A 30 18.46 -8.07 1.80
CA ILE A 30 18.73 -9.04 0.72
C ILE A 30 19.62 -8.42 -0.38
N GLN A 31 19.75 -7.08 -0.41
CA GLN A 31 20.49 -6.35 -1.45
C GLN A 31 19.98 -6.66 -2.86
N ALA A 32 18.67 -6.90 -2.98
CA ALA A 32 18.03 -7.15 -4.26
C ALA A 32 18.13 -5.91 -5.17
N HIS A 33 18.19 -6.16 -6.47
CA HIS A 33 18.22 -5.09 -7.46
C HIS A 33 16.99 -4.17 -7.31
N ILE A 34 17.20 -2.86 -7.47
CA ILE A 34 16.17 -1.85 -7.23
C ILE A 34 14.88 -2.11 -8.03
N LEU A 35 14.99 -2.60 -9.27
CA LEU A 35 13.83 -2.94 -10.09
C LEU A 35 13.00 -4.08 -9.48
N SER A 36 13.63 -5.10 -8.92
CA SER A 36 12.95 -6.22 -8.26
C SER A 36 12.25 -5.76 -7.00
N THR A 37 12.91 -4.91 -6.21
CA THR A 37 12.31 -4.33 -4.99
C THR A 37 11.11 -3.43 -5.32
N LEU A 38 11.20 -2.61 -6.37
CA LEU A 38 10.08 -1.78 -6.85
C LEU A 38 8.89 -2.61 -7.34
N LEU A 39 9.13 -3.76 -7.97
CA LEU A 39 8.07 -4.66 -8.45
C LEU A 39 7.17 -5.15 -7.30
N ILE A 40 7.74 -5.32 -6.10
CA ILE A 40 7.01 -5.73 -4.89
C ILE A 40 6.32 -4.53 -4.22
N ILE A 41 6.98 -3.38 -4.16
CA ILE A 41 6.50 -2.21 -3.40
C ILE A 41 5.42 -1.43 -4.14
N LEU A 42 5.54 -1.31 -5.47
CA LEU A 42 4.62 -0.50 -6.28
C LEU A 42 3.16 -0.95 -6.17
N PRO A 43 2.82 -2.25 -6.28
CA PRO A 43 1.44 -2.71 -6.12
C PRO A 43 0.88 -2.38 -4.73
N VAL A 44 1.64 -2.63 -3.67
CA VAL A 44 1.19 -2.39 -2.28
C VAL A 44 0.95 -0.91 -2.02
N THR A 45 1.89 -0.07 -2.44
CA THR A 45 1.76 1.39 -2.34
C THR A 45 0.60 1.91 -3.19
N GLY A 46 0.42 1.35 -4.39
CA GLY A 46 -0.68 1.67 -5.30
C GLY A 46 -2.05 1.36 -4.69
N VAL A 47 -2.19 0.20 -4.04
CA VAL A 47 -3.43 -0.14 -3.29
C VAL A 47 -3.66 0.83 -2.13
N GLY A 48 -2.61 1.23 -1.41
CA GLY A 48 -2.71 2.24 -0.35
C GLY A 48 -3.24 3.58 -0.86
N ILE A 49 -2.69 4.08 -1.97
CA ILE A 49 -3.13 5.33 -2.62
C ILE A 49 -4.57 5.19 -3.13
N ALA A 50 -4.89 4.09 -3.82
CA ALA A 50 -6.24 3.84 -4.30
C ALA A 50 -7.26 3.80 -3.16
N SER A 51 -6.88 3.22 -2.02
CA SER A 51 -7.72 3.16 -0.81
C SER A 51 -7.96 4.55 -0.21
N ILE A 52 -6.95 5.43 -0.22
CA ILE A 52 -7.11 6.85 0.16
C ILE A 52 -8.09 7.56 -0.78
N ILE A 53 -7.89 7.45 -2.09
CA ILE A 53 -8.73 8.12 -3.10
C ILE A 53 -10.19 7.66 -2.96
N PHE A 54 -10.41 6.34 -2.89
CA PHE A 54 -11.73 5.76 -2.72
C PHE A 54 -12.44 6.26 -1.46
N ASN A 55 -11.73 6.27 -0.32
CA ASN A 55 -12.30 6.74 0.95
C ASN A 55 -12.54 8.25 0.98
N SER A 56 -11.69 9.03 0.31
CA SER A 56 -11.86 10.48 0.17
C SER A 56 -13.10 10.82 -0.66
N GLN A 57 -13.33 10.11 -1.77
CA GLN A 57 -14.53 10.26 -2.59
C GLN A 57 -15.80 9.88 -1.83
N ARG A 58 -15.78 8.76 -1.08
CA ARG A 58 -16.93 8.32 -0.27
C ARG A 58 -17.31 9.35 0.81
N ASN A 59 -16.33 10.00 1.42
CA ASN A 59 -16.56 11.01 2.46
C ASN A 59 -17.12 12.34 1.93
N LYS A 60 -17.04 12.58 0.61
CA LYS A 60 -17.65 13.76 -0.04
C LYS A 60 -19.10 13.52 -0.49
N SER A 61 -19.52 12.25 -0.54
CA SER A 61 -20.86 11.84 -0.99
C SER A 61 -21.85 11.64 0.17
N THR A 62 -21.36 11.72 1.41
CA THR A 62 -22.13 11.69 2.67
C THR A 62 -22.11 13.06 3.31
#